data_AF-A0A1G3PLV3-F1
#
_entry.id   AF-A0A1G3PLV3-F1
#
_cell.length_a   1.000
_cell.length_b   1.000
_cell.length_c   1.000
_cell.angle_alpha   90.00
_cell.angle_beta   90.00
_cell.angle_gamma   90.00
#
_symmetry.space_group_name_H-M   'P 1'
#
loop_
_entity.id
_entity.type
_entity.pdbx_description
1 polymer ?
#
loop_
_entity_poly.entity_id
_entity_poly.type
_entity_poly.pdbx_seq_one_letter_code
_entity_poly.pdbx_strand_id
1 'polypeptide(L)'
;MLDNIGHPLFSPTVQIYFYYFIYPRNKFAPYKIRALLGKIDYNSDMNEYFKTIEQLLFFISAAGLTIYLVSRSRRVIKEVTAEKHSAGGLFFIILLLGIAIILASEKVIDIRGAKVNVRDSVAIFAAIVGGPAAGIAVGLIGGIYRYLMGGWTCLGCAAATFLAGLLAGGIVHITRFKPELINLRTTALWVVFAFFYEFVHLLIFVPLFGMAGIEGGPVRLKITGFIGNSFSFVRHIPPRSFTISAIIMYYKLLFPMSVMNAVSMIVFLTLLKDMVVNNARFKLEAANALINRQLNMARRVQEGLIPREKDFPQIQELAFGCDYAALDNIGGDIFDVFMLDKNRYSLLIADVSGHGVPSALITIMSKIFFHTHGRSSDSPAEVCRRVNTDIFRLVGDLGYYLTAFYGILDLESGIFKYSNCGHPPALLCREREKKIEKLDTAGFFIGSLADSEYYENSVRLENGDSLCLYTDGVIEAKNKKKLQYEISRLEQLIINNSSLHPCELVKCLIADMKKFTENTPAADDCSVLCIKVFRRNS
;
A
#
# COMPACT_ATOMS: atom_id res chain seq x y z
N MET A 1 12.23 -26.88 -3.41
CA MET A 1 12.77 -25.52 -3.18
C MET A 1 12.64 -24.59 -4.41
N LEU A 2 12.08 -25.07 -5.53
CA LEU A 2 11.97 -24.34 -6.81
C LEU A 2 10.52 -23.95 -7.20
N ASP A 3 9.50 -24.33 -6.43
CA ASP A 3 8.08 -24.05 -6.78
C ASP A 3 7.61 -22.63 -6.40
N ASN A 4 8.50 -21.78 -5.88
CA ASN A 4 8.18 -20.42 -5.42
C ASN A 4 8.72 -19.31 -6.35
N ILE A 5 8.98 -19.62 -7.63
CA ILE A 5 9.44 -18.64 -8.63
C ILE A 5 8.31 -17.65 -9.01
N GLY A 6 7.05 -17.98 -8.70
CA GLY A 6 5.88 -17.11 -8.83
C GLY A 6 5.71 -16.05 -7.72
N HIS A 7 6.77 -15.61 -7.06
CA HIS A 7 6.64 -14.65 -5.96
C HIS A 7 6.30 -13.24 -6.52
N PRO A 8 5.28 -12.53 -5.97
CA PRO A 8 4.73 -11.28 -6.52
C PRO A 8 5.67 -10.05 -6.46
N LEU A 9 6.95 -10.23 -6.13
CA LEU A 9 7.93 -9.15 -6.00
C LEU A 9 8.64 -8.81 -7.32
N PHE A 10 8.34 -9.48 -8.43
CA PHE A 10 9.07 -9.29 -9.70
C PHE A 10 8.15 -9.33 -10.92
N SER A 11 8.50 -8.53 -11.94
CA SER A 11 7.83 -8.55 -13.23
C SER A 11 8.16 -9.85 -14.01
N PRO A 12 7.32 -10.26 -14.98
CA PRO A 12 7.57 -11.42 -15.83
C PRO A 12 8.95 -11.40 -16.51
N THR A 13 9.49 -10.21 -16.75
CA THR A 13 10.80 -9.98 -17.35
C THR A 13 11.94 -10.54 -16.49
N VAL A 14 11.87 -10.38 -15.16
CA VAL A 14 12.89 -10.91 -14.22
C VAL A 14 12.80 -12.43 -14.08
N GLN A 15 11.60 -13.01 -14.20
CA GLN A 15 11.41 -14.46 -14.19
C GLN A 15 12.04 -15.13 -15.43
N ILE A 16 11.99 -14.47 -16.60
CA ILE A 16 12.63 -14.96 -17.84
C ILE A 16 14.16 -15.02 -17.68
N TYR A 17 14.77 -14.02 -17.05
CA TYR A 17 16.22 -14.02 -16.80
C TYR A 17 16.66 -15.07 -15.77
N PHE A 18 15.85 -15.31 -14.74
CA PHE A 18 16.09 -16.37 -13.75
C PHE A 18 16.07 -17.78 -14.37
N TYR A 19 15.19 -18.01 -15.35
CA TYR A 19 15.10 -19.26 -16.10
C TYR A 19 16.41 -19.59 -16.84
N TYR A 20 17.17 -18.56 -17.25
CA TYR A 20 18.46 -18.70 -17.94
C TYR A 20 19.60 -19.11 -17.00
N PHE A 21 19.50 -18.81 -15.70
CA PHE A 21 20.56 -19.04 -14.71
C PHE A 21 20.49 -20.44 -14.07
N ILE A 22 19.29 -21.02 -13.92
CA ILE A 22 19.07 -22.28 -13.20
C ILE A 22 19.25 -23.51 -14.11
N TYR A 23 19.01 -23.39 -15.41
CA TYR A 23 19.18 -24.52 -16.33
C TYR A 23 20.65 -24.70 -16.72
N PRO A 24 21.24 -25.90 -16.55
CA PRO A 24 22.63 -26.14 -16.90
C PRO A 24 22.85 -25.91 -18.41
N ARG A 25 24.02 -25.32 -18.74
CA ARG A 25 24.54 -25.00 -20.08
C ARG A 25 24.27 -26.05 -21.17
N ASN A 26 24.05 -27.31 -20.81
CA ASN A 26 23.85 -28.42 -21.74
C ASN A 26 22.41 -28.58 -22.26
N LYS A 27 21.40 -27.87 -21.72
CA LYS A 27 20.01 -27.94 -22.24
C LYS A 27 19.58 -26.73 -23.09
N PHE A 28 20.24 -25.58 -22.94
CA PHE A 28 20.16 -24.46 -23.89
C PHE A 28 21.51 -24.30 -24.57
N ALA A 29 21.84 -25.27 -25.41
CA ALA A 29 23.00 -25.19 -26.25
C ALA A 29 22.86 -23.97 -27.19
N PRO A 30 23.95 -23.22 -27.48
CA PRO A 30 23.98 -22.19 -28.52
C PRO A 30 23.53 -22.69 -29.91
N TYR A 31 23.36 -24.00 -30.07
CA TYR A 31 22.75 -24.65 -31.22
C TYR A 31 21.28 -24.29 -31.48
N LYS A 32 20.44 -24.00 -30.47
CA LYS A 32 19.02 -23.68 -30.75
C LYS A 32 18.81 -22.28 -31.32
N ILE A 33 19.66 -21.31 -30.96
CA ILE A 33 19.69 -19.98 -31.60
C ILE A 33 20.35 -20.07 -32.98
N ARG A 34 21.40 -20.90 -33.14
CA ARG A 34 22.00 -21.22 -34.46
C ARG A 34 21.04 -21.93 -35.42
N ALA A 35 20.10 -22.73 -34.91
CA ALA A 35 19.12 -23.45 -35.71
C ALA A 35 17.96 -22.54 -36.18
N LEU A 36 17.63 -21.50 -35.42
CA LEU A 36 16.59 -20.50 -35.78
C LEU A 36 17.09 -19.46 -36.79
N LEU A 37 18.41 -19.22 -36.88
CA LEU A 37 19.05 -18.21 -37.73
C LEU A 37 19.85 -18.86 -38.87
N GLY A 38 19.21 -19.78 -39.60
CA GLY A 38 19.82 -20.72 -40.55
C GLY A 38 20.99 -20.18 -41.41
N LYS A 39 21.96 -21.08 -41.66
CA LYS A 39 23.05 -21.03 -42.66
C LYS A 39 23.34 -19.64 -43.25
N ILE A 40 23.91 -18.75 -42.45
CA ILE A 40 24.65 -17.58 -42.94
C ILE A 40 26.09 -17.81 -42.51
N ASP A 41 27.02 -17.69 -43.47
CA ASP A 41 28.45 -17.80 -43.20
C ASP A 41 28.87 -16.59 -42.36
N TYR A 42 29.09 -16.79 -41.06
CA TYR A 42 29.30 -15.70 -40.11
C TYR A 42 30.76 -15.22 -40.18
N ASN A 43 30.96 -13.99 -40.66
CA ASN A 43 32.23 -13.27 -40.49
C ASN A 43 32.63 -13.24 -39.00
N SER A 44 33.94 -13.23 -38.72
CA SER A 44 34.54 -13.25 -37.37
C SER A 44 33.95 -12.19 -36.43
N ASP A 45 33.58 -11.01 -36.96
CA ASP A 45 33.03 -9.91 -36.18
C ASP A 45 31.61 -10.22 -35.63
N MET A 46 30.75 -10.99 -36.32
CA MET A 46 29.40 -11.33 -35.83
C MET A 46 29.43 -12.33 -34.67
N ASN A 47 30.38 -13.26 -34.66
CA ASN A 47 30.58 -14.17 -33.53
C ASN A 47 31.05 -13.44 -32.25
N GLU A 48 31.78 -12.32 -32.39
CA GLU A 48 32.16 -11.45 -31.27
C GLU A 48 30.94 -10.73 -30.65
N TYR A 49 30.00 -10.26 -31.48
CA TYR A 49 28.74 -9.66 -30.99
C TYR A 49 27.87 -10.66 -30.21
N PHE A 50 27.71 -11.90 -30.71
CA PHE A 50 26.93 -12.92 -30.00
C PHE A 50 27.53 -13.28 -28.63
N LYS A 51 28.86 -13.41 -28.52
CA LYS A 51 29.55 -13.62 -27.23
C LYS A 51 29.35 -12.45 -26.27
N THR A 52 29.32 -11.22 -26.80
CA THR A 52 29.07 -10.00 -26.02
C THR A 52 27.66 -9.99 -25.44
N ILE A 53 26.64 -10.37 -26.23
CA ILE A 53 25.25 -10.49 -25.77
C ILE A 53 25.09 -11.60 -24.73
N GLU A 54 25.71 -12.76 -24.93
CA GLU A 54 25.65 -13.89 -23.97
C GLU A 54 26.22 -13.50 -22.59
N GLN A 55 27.34 -12.78 -22.56
CA GLN A 55 27.93 -12.32 -21.30
C GLN A 55 27.15 -11.16 -20.67
N LEU A 56 26.59 -10.25 -21.46
CA LEU A 56 25.68 -9.23 -20.96
C LEU A 56 24.48 -9.89 -20.23
N LEU A 57 23.89 -10.93 -20.82
CA LEU A 57 22.83 -11.72 -20.19
C LEU A 57 23.30 -12.41 -18.91
N PHE A 58 24.52 -12.96 -18.88
CA PHE A 58 25.10 -13.53 -17.66
C PHE A 58 25.24 -12.48 -16.54
N PHE A 59 25.74 -11.28 -16.86
CA PHE A 59 25.90 -10.20 -15.90
C PHE A 59 24.58 -9.65 -15.38
N ILE A 60 23.61 -9.46 -16.27
CA ILE A 60 22.23 -9.10 -15.93
C ILE A 60 21.64 -10.15 -14.97
N SER A 61 21.88 -11.43 -15.25
CA SER A 61 21.40 -12.54 -14.41
C SER A 61 22.10 -12.60 -13.04
N ALA A 62 23.41 -12.39 -13.00
CA ALA A 62 24.19 -12.36 -11.75
C ALA A 62 23.77 -11.18 -10.86
N ALA A 63 23.54 -10.01 -11.44
CA ALA A 63 23.02 -8.86 -10.71
C ALA A 63 21.56 -9.03 -10.29
N GLY A 64 20.74 -9.65 -11.15
CA GLY A 64 19.39 -10.10 -10.79
C GLY A 64 19.40 -11.02 -9.58
N LEU A 65 20.29 -12.01 -9.55
CA LEU A 65 20.48 -12.90 -8.40
C LEU A 65 20.96 -12.16 -7.16
N THR A 66 21.89 -11.24 -7.32
CA THR A 66 22.46 -10.43 -6.23
C THR A 66 21.37 -9.56 -5.58
N ILE A 67 20.56 -8.87 -6.38
CA ILE A 67 19.42 -8.08 -5.92
C ILE A 67 18.32 -8.98 -5.34
N TYR A 68 18.09 -10.17 -5.92
CA TYR A 68 17.17 -11.17 -5.38
C TYR A 68 17.59 -11.64 -3.98
N LEU A 69 18.86 -11.96 -3.77
CA LEU A 69 19.39 -12.38 -2.47
C LEU A 69 19.28 -11.24 -1.44
N VAL A 70 19.57 -10.00 -1.86
CA VAL A 70 19.34 -8.80 -1.05
C VAL A 70 17.86 -8.65 -0.68
N SER A 71 16.94 -8.85 -1.63
CA SER A 71 15.50 -8.72 -1.41
C SER A 71 14.90 -9.80 -0.50
N ARG A 72 15.57 -10.95 -0.36
CA ARG A 72 15.09 -12.06 0.48
C ARG A 72 15.23 -11.73 1.98
N SER A 73 16.15 -10.85 2.34
CA SER A 73 16.43 -10.52 3.73
C SER A 73 15.78 -9.20 4.13
N ARG A 74 14.77 -9.26 5.01
CA ARG A 74 14.12 -8.06 5.57
C ARG A 74 15.12 -7.12 6.27
N ARG A 75 16.18 -7.68 6.87
CA ARG A 75 17.24 -6.87 7.49
C ARG A 75 18.00 -6.08 6.44
N VAL A 76 18.34 -6.71 5.32
CA VAL A 76 19.12 -6.07 4.26
C VAL A 76 18.28 -5.03 3.52
N ILE A 77 17.00 -5.30 3.23
CA ILE A 77 16.13 -4.27 2.63
C ILE A 77 16.04 -3.04 3.52
N LYS A 78 15.84 -3.23 4.84
CA LYS A 78 15.81 -2.10 5.79
C LYS A 78 17.10 -1.28 5.69
N GLU A 79 18.25 -1.95 5.65
CA GLU A 79 19.56 -1.32 5.55
C GLU A 79 19.76 -0.59 4.22
N VAL A 80 19.34 -1.16 3.09
CA VAL A 80 19.42 -0.50 1.77
C VAL A 80 18.54 0.76 1.72
N THR A 81 17.37 0.73 2.35
CA THR A 81 16.44 1.88 2.42
C THR A 81 16.70 2.80 3.62
N ALA A 82 17.73 2.55 4.42
CA ALA A 82 17.98 3.31 5.64
C ALA A 82 18.66 4.64 5.33
N GLU A 83 18.32 5.70 6.07
CA GLU A 83 19.05 6.98 6.00
C GLU A 83 20.47 6.87 6.56
N LYS A 84 20.69 5.93 7.49
CA LYS A 84 22.00 5.59 8.03
C LYS A 84 22.11 4.07 8.11
N HIS A 85 23.11 3.52 7.44
CA HIS A 85 23.39 2.09 7.47
C HIS A 85 23.98 1.69 8.83
N SER A 86 23.51 0.58 9.39
CA SER A 86 24.21 -0.07 10.51
C SER A 86 25.51 -0.70 10.01
N ALA A 87 26.47 -0.87 10.92
CA ALA A 87 27.75 -1.51 10.58
C ALA A 87 27.56 -2.92 9.99
N GLY A 88 26.59 -3.69 10.49
CA GLY A 88 26.27 -5.02 9.97
C GLY A 88 25.61 -5.01 8.59
N GLY A 89 24.71 -4.05 8.34
CA GLY A 89 24.08 -3.86 7.05
C GLY A 89 25.08 -3.47 5.96
N LEU A 90 25.92 -2.50 6.27
CA LEU A 90 26.98 -2.04 5.39
C LEU A 90 27.98 -3.16 5.07
N PHE A 91 28.41 -3.93 6.08
CA PHE A 91 29.30 -5.08 5.88
C PHE A 91 28.70 -6.11 4.92
N PHE A 92 27.40 -6.41 5.05
CA PHE A 92 26.73 -7.37 4.16
C PHE A 92 26.65 -6.86 2.71
N ILE A 93 26.33 -5.57 2.51
CA ILE A 93 26.31 -4.96 1.17
C ILE A 93 27.71 -5.05 0.54
N ILE A 94 28.76 -4.72 1.29
CA ILE A 94 30.15 -4.81 0.83
C ILE A 94 30.52 -6.26 0.49
N LEU A 95 30.16 -7.24 1.32
CA LEU A 95 30.46 -8.65 1.07
C LEU A 95 29.81 -9.13 -0.23
N LEU A 96 28.52 -8.85 -0.40
CA LEU A 96 27.71 -9.31 -1.52
C LEU A 96 28.13 -8.65 -2.83
N LEU A 97 28.31 -7.32 -2.85
CA LEU A 97 28.79 -6.61 -4.03
C LEU A 97 30.30 -6.81 -4.27
N GLY A 98 31.06 -7.12 -3.23
CA GLY A 98 32.46 -7.55 -3.31
C GLY A 98 32.62 -8.87 -4.08
N ILE A 99 31.75 -9.85 -3.82
CA ILE A 99 31.71 -11.09 -4.61
C ILE A 99 31.31 -10.77 -6.06
N ALA A 100 30.30 -9.92 -6.26
CA ALA A 100 29.84 -9.54 -7.60
C ALA A 100 30.94 -8.84 -8.42
N ILE A 101 31.73 -7.95 -7.81
CA ILE A 101 32.80 -7.21 -8.51
C ILE A 101 34.01 -8.10 -8.85
N ILE A 102 34.28 -9.14 -8.05
CA ILE A 102 35.28 -10.17 -8.35
C ILE A 102 34.82 -11.02 -9.54
N LEU A 103 33.57 -11.52 -9.50
CA LEU A 103 33.00 -12.28 -10.61
C LEU A 103 32.98 -11.46 -11.91
N ALA A 104 32.75 -10.14 -11.80
CA ALA A 104 32.86 -9.21 -12.92
C ALA A 104 34.27 -9.05 -13.47
N SER A 105 35.29 -9.29 -12.65
CA SER A 105 36.69 -9.26 -13.09
C SER A 105 37.14 -10.56 -13.77
N GLU A 106 36.58 -11.71 -13.39
CA GLU A 106 36.92 -13.01 -13.99
C GLU A 106 36.23 -13.25 -15.34
N LYS A 107 34.98 -12.82 -15.47
CA LYS A 107 34.17 -13.01 -16.68
C LYS A 107 34.45 -11.91 -17.69
N VAL A 108 35.52 -12.11 -18.44
CA VAL A 108 36.03 -11.13 -19.41
C VAL A 108 35.78 -11.58 -20.85
N ILE A 109 35.43 -10.63 -21.72
CA ILE A 109 35.48 -10.85 -23.17
C ILE A 109 36.87 -10.47 -23.66
N ASP A 110 37.55 -11.40 -24.31
CA ASP A 110 38.77 -11.11 -25.06
C ASP A 110 38.39 -10.72 -26.48
N ILE A 111 38.38 -9.41 -26.76
CA ILE A 111 38.22 -8.85 -28.10
C ILE A 111 39.62 -8.53 -28.61
N ARG A 112 40.17 -9.42 -29.45
CA ARG A 112 41.48 -9.29 -30.10
C ARG A 112 42.64 -8.89 -29.16
N GLY A 113 42.71 -9.47 -27.96
CA GLY A 113 43.76 -9.25 -26.95
C GLY A 113 43.38 -8.29 -25.82
N ALA A 114 42.17 -7.75 -25.82
CA ALA A 114 41.71 -6.76 -24.85
C ALA A 114 40.45 -7.21 -24.10
N LYS A 115 40.47 -6.96 -22.78
CA LYS A 115 39.61 -7.56 -21.77
C LYS A 115 38.44 -6.64 -21.37
N VAL A 116 37.22 -6.88 -21.88
CA VAL A 116 35.99 -6.10 -21.60
C VAL A 116 35.22 -6.67 -20.39
N ASN A 117 34.79 -5.84 -19.43
CA ASN A 117 34.14 -6.24 -18.17
C ASN A 117 33.27 -5.12 -17.52
N VAL A 118 32.22 -5.46 -16.77
CA VAL A 118 31.29 -4.46 -16.17
C VAL A 118 31.66 -3.99 -14.75
N ARG A 119 32.95 -4.04 -14.40
CA ARG A 119 33.43 -3.87 -13.02
C ARG A 119 33.09 -2.49 -12.45
N ASP A 120 33.26 -1.44 -13.24
CA ASP A 120 33.07 -0.07 -12.79
C ASP A 120 31.60 0.21 -12.45
N SER A 121 30.66 -0.37 -13.21
CA SER A 121 29.23 -0.29 -12.89
C SER A 121 28.87 -0.93 -11.55
N VAL A 122 29.57 -2.00 -11.13
CA VAL A 122 29.35 -2.62 -9.81
C VAL A 122 29.85 -1.71 -8.68
N ALA A 123 31.00 -1.05 -8.86
CA ALA A 123 31.53 -0.09 -7.87
C ALA A 123 30.62 1.15 -7.74
N ILE A 124 30.12 1.68 -8.85
CA ILE A 124 29.17 2.79 -8.87
C ILE A 124 27.85 2.36 -8.19
N PHE A 125 27.33 1.18 -8.52
CA PHE A 125 26.11 0.67 -7.92
C PHE A 125 26.23 0.44 -6.41
N ALA A 126 27.40 0.00 -5.93
CA ALA A 126 27.67 -0.13 -4.51
C ALA A 126 27.55 1.21 -3.77
N ALA A 127 28.01 2.31 -4.38
CA ALA A 127 27.83 3.65 -3.83
C ALA A 127 26.36 4.06 -3.76
N ILE A 128 25.57 3.74 -4.78
CA ILE A 128 24.14 4.07 -4.86
C ILE A 128 23.33 3.29 -3.80
N VAL A 129 23.70 2.03 -3.55
CA VAL A 129 22.98 1.13 -2.63
C VAL A 129 23.39 1.31 -1.17
N GLY A 130 24.70 1.42 -0.89
CA GLY A 130 25.26 1.40 0.46
C GLY A 130 26.01 2.67 0.85
N GLY A 131 25.90 3.73 0.05
CA GLY A 131 26.55 5.00 0.29
C GLY A 131 28.06 5.00 0.05
N PRO A 132 28.76 6.07 0.47
CA PRO A 132 30.16 6.30 0.12
C PRO A 132 31.10 5.17 0.59
N ALA A 133 30.87 4.66 1.80
CA ALA A 133 31.69 3.60 2.37
C ALA A 133 31.59 2.29 1.57
N ALA A 134 30.38 1.93 1.10
CA ALA A 134 30.19 0.75 0.26
C ALA A 134 30.85 0.93 -1.11
N GLY A 135 30.68 2.09 -1.74
CA GLY A 135 31.32 2.42 -3.02
C GLY A 135 32.84 2.31 -2.95
N ILE A 136 33.47 2.91 -1.94
CA ILE A 136 34.91 2.88 -1.73
C ILE A 136 35.40 1.45 -1.45
N ALA A 137 34.75 0.73 -0.53
CA ALA A 137 35.18 -0.60 -0.15
C ALA A 137 35.07 -1.60 -1.31
N VAL A 138 33.94 -1.61 -2.03
CA VAL A 138 33.72 -2.49 -3.19
C VAL A 138 34.66 -2.11 -4.33
N GLY A 139 34.83 -0.81 -4.61
CA GLY A 139 35.79 -0.32 -5.60
C GLY A 139 37.23 -0.75 -5.30
N LEU A 140 37.64 -0.72 -4.02
CA LEU A 140 38.97 -1.18 -3.59
C LEU A 140 39.14 -2.69 -3.77
N ILE A 141 38.14 -3.49 -3.38
CA ILE A 141 38.15 -4.96 -3.57
C ILE A 141 38.32 -5.29 -5.06
N GLY A 142 37.51 -4.66 -5.93
CA GLY A 142 37.59 -4.85 -7.38
C GLY A 142 38.92 -4.38 -7.97
N GLY A 143 39.44 -3.25 -7.51
CA GLY A 143 40.72 -2.71 -7.95
C GLY A 143 41.92 -3.60 -7.59
N ILE A 144 42.00 -4.06 -6.33
CA ILE A 144 43.05 -4.99 -5.87
C ILE A 144 42.99 -6.29 -6.67
N TYR A 145 41.80 -6.87 -6.82
CA TYR A 145 41.65 -8.12 -7.58
C TYR A 145 42.09 -7.93 -9.04
N ARG A 146 41.72 -6.81 -9.69
CA ARG A 146 42.17 -6.50 -11.06
C ARG A 146 43.68 -6.36 -11.17
N TYR A 147 44.32 -5.73 -10.19
CA TYR A 147 45.78 -5.57 -10.18
C TYR A 147 46.48 -6.93 -10.11
N LEU A 148 45.99 -7.84 -9.24
CA LEU A 148 46.53 -9.19 -9.08
C LEU A 148 46.42 -10.06 -10.34
N MET A 149 45.44 -9.83 -11.20
CA MET A 149 45.33 -10.54 -12.49
C MET A 149 46.45 -10.20 -13.50
N GLY A 150 47.24 -9.16 -13.24
CA GLY A 150 48.37 -8.77 -14.10
C GLY A 150 47.99 -8.26 -15.50
N GLY A 151 49.00 -8.12 -16.36
CA GLY A 151 48.86 -7.60 -17.74
C GLY A 151 49.02 -6.09 -17.85
N TRP A 152 49.30 -5.59 -19.06
CA TRP A 152 49.70 -4.20 -19.28
C TRP A 152 48.66 -3.15 -18.83
N THR A 153 47.36 -3.46 -18.83
CA THR A 153 46.31 -2.54 -18.35
C THR A 153 46.00 -2.65 -16.85
N CYS A 154 46.69 -3.49 -16.07
CA CYS A 154 46.28 -3.82 -14.71
C CYS A 154 46.22 -2.61 -13.77
N LEU A 155 47.24 -1.75 -13.81
CA LEU A 155 47.33 -0.59 -12.92
C LEU A 155 46.27 0.47 -13.27
N GLY A 156 46.09 0.77 -14.56
CA GLY A 156 45.07 1.72 -15.02
C GLY A 156 43.65 1.26 -14.71
N CYS A 157 43.33 0.00 -14.99
CA CYS A 157 42.01 -0.55 -14.70
C CYS A 157 41.73 -0.70 -13.19
N ALA A 158 42.75 -1.01 -12.38
CA ALA A 158 42.61 -1.08 -10.92
C ALA A 158 42.32 0.31 -10.33
N ALA A 159 43.07 1.33 -10.75
CA ALA A 159 42.89 2.71 -10.32
C ALA A 159 41.51 3.25 -10.74
N ALA A 160 41.10 2.98 -11.99
CA ALA A 160 39.79 3.39 -12.49
C ALA A 160 38.64 2.76 -11.69
N THR A 161 38.70 1.48 -11.33
CA THR A 161 37.62 0.86 -10.56
C THR A 161 37.51 1.42 -9.14
N PHE A 162 38.63 1.66 -8.47
CA PHE A 162 38.62 2.30 -7.16
C PHE A 162 38.02 3.71 -7.25
N LEU A 163 38.44 4.49 -8.24
CA LEU A 163 37.97 5.86 -8.40
C LEU A 163 36.49 5.94 -8.81
N ALA A 164 35.96 4.93 -9.51
CA ALA A 164 34.54 4.85 -9.86
C ALA A 164 33.66 4.83 -8.60
N GLY A 165 34.02 3.96 -7.64
CA GLY A 165 33.35 3.85 -6.35
C GLY A 165 33.51 5.11 -5.49
N LEU A 166 34.70 5.71 -5.50
CA LEU A 166 34.97 6.94 -4.74
C LEU A 166 34.18 8.15 -5.28
N LEU A 167 34.17 8.37 -6.59
CA LEU A 167 33.43 9.48 -7.21
C LEU A 167 31.92 9.30 -7.07
N ALA A 168 31.40 8.10 -7.34
CA ALA A 168 29.99 7.80 -7.13
C ALA A 168 29.59 7.98 -5.66
N GLY A 169 30.46 7.55 -4.73
CA GLY A 169 30.28 7.79 -3.29
C GLY A 169 30.22 9.28 -2.95
N GLY A 170 31.12 10.08 -3.51
CA GLY A 170 31.11 11.54 -3.37
C GLY A 170 29.81 12.17 -3.88
N ILE A 171 29.33 11.74 -5.06
CA ILE A 171 28.06 12.21 -5.62
C ILE A 171 26.89 11.86 -4.69
N VAL A 172 26.80 10.62 -4.22
CA VAL A 172 25.75 10.17 -3.29
C VAL A 172 25.80 10.98 -1.98
N HIS A 173 26.99 11.25 -1.45
CA HIS A 173 27.16 12.06 -0.24
C HIS A 173 26.71 13.52 -0.43
N ILE A 174 27.18 14.18 -1.49
CA ILE A 174 26.91 15.60 -1.77
C ILE A 174 25.43 15.82 -2.06
N THR A 175 24.84 14.93 -2.88
CA THR A 175 23.42 15.03 -3.26
C THR A 175 22.47 14.48 -2.21
N ARG A 176 23.00 13.82 -1.16
CA ARG A 176 22.22 13.01 -0.21
C ARG A 176 21.28 12.03 -0.91
N PHE A 177 21.76 11.41 -1.99
CA PHE A 177 20.98 10.50 -2.82
C PHE A 177 20.46 9.32 -1.99
N LYS A 178 19.19 8.96 -2.22
CA LYS A 178 18.56 7.80 -1.59
C LYS A 178 17.99 6.86 -2.65
N PRO A 179 18.03 5.52 -2.44
CA PRO A 179 17.46 4.57 -3.39
C PRO A 179 15.97 4.79 -3.71
N GLU A 180 15.19 5.39 -2.82
CA GLU A 180 13.78 5.75 -3.07
C GLU A 180 13.61 6.83 -4.15
N LEU A 181 14.65 7.63 -4.41
CA LEU A 181 14.63 8.67 -5.43
C LEU A 181 14.81 8.13 -6.86
N ILE A 182 15.06 6.82 -7.02
CA ILE A 182 15.28 6.20 -8.32
C ILE A 182 14.01 6.29 -9.18
N ASN A 183 14.05 7.19 -10.15
CA ASN A 183 13.05 7.40 -11.19
C ASN A 183 13.74 7.47 -12.57
N LEU A 184 12.96 7.68 -13.63
CA LEU A 184 13.49 7.70 -15.00
C LEU A 184 14.61 8.75 -15.18
N ARG A 185 14.47 9.94 -14.57
CA ARG A 185 15.46 11.03 -14.67
C ARG A 185 16.76 10.67 -13.94
N THR A 186 16.66 10.23 -12.68
CA THR A 186 17.86 9.87 -11.91
C THR A 186 18.56 8.65 -12.49
N THR A 187 17.81 7.68 -13.02
CA THR A 187 18.39 6.54 -13.75
C THR A 187 19.16 7.03 -14.97
N ALA A 188 18.58 7.94 -15.77
CA ALA A 188 19.28 8.51 -16.92
C ALA A 188 20.57 9.22 -16.52
N LEU A 189 20.56 10.00 -15.42
CA LEU A 189 21.76 10.69 -14.91
C LEU A 189 22.86 9.70 -14.49
N TRP A 190 22.52 8.62 -13.78
CA TRP A 190 23.48 7.60 -13.39
C TRP A 190 24.03 6.81 -14.58
N VAL A 191 23.21 6.57 -15.60
CA VAL A 191 23.64 5.94 -16.86
C VAL A 191 24.59 6.85 -17.63
N VAL A 192 24.28 8.15 -17.74
CA VAL A 192 25.17 9.14 -18.36
C VAL A 192 26.48 9.24 -17.60
N PHE A 193 26.45 9.24 -16.26
CA PHE A 193 27.65 9.22 -15.44
C PHE A 193 28.49 7.96 -15.69
N ALA A 194 27.89 6.77 -15.67
CA ALA A 194 28.59 5.52 -15.95
C ALA A 194 29.20 5.48 -17.35
N PHE A 195 28.46 5.97 -18.35
CA PHE A 195 28.94 6.08 -19.73
C PHE A 195 30.13 7.04 -19.84
N PHE A 196 30.01 8.25 -19.29
CA PHE A 196 31.09 9.24 -19.29
C PHE A 196 32.33 8.74 -18.51
N TYR A 197 32.10 8.05 -17.40
CA TYR A 197 33.18 7.48 -16.60
C TYR A 197 34.01 6.47 -17.38
N GLU A 198 33.37 5.65 -18.22
CA GLU A 198 34.08 4.70 -19.06
C GLU A 198 34.98 5.38 -20.09
N PHE A 199 34.55 6.51 -20.65
CA PHE A 199 35.40 7.33 -21.52
C PHE A 199 36.62 7.85 -20.77
N VAL A 200 36.46 8.29 -19.52
CA VAL A 200 37.58 8.73 -18.68
C VAL A 200 38.52 7.56 -18.34
N HIS A 201 37.98 6.41 -17.95
CA HIS A 201 38.75 5.19 -17.69
C HIS A 201 39.63 4.84 -18.90
N LEU A 202 39.03 4.71 -20.08
CA LEU A 202 39.74 4.27 -21.26
C LEU A 202 40.66 5.38 -21.81
N LEU A 203 40.25 6.66 -21.85
CA LEU A 203 41.05 7.72 -22.50
C LEU A 203 42.20 8.22 -21.62
N ILE A 204 42.04 8.12 -20.30
CA ILE A 204 42.96 8.73 -19.34
C ILE A 204 43.67 7.63 -18.55
N PHE A 205 42.94 6.81 -17.81
CA PHE A 205 43.56 5.87 -16.86
C PHE A 205 44.34 4.76 -17.54
N VAL A 206 43.83 4.18 -18.62
CA VAL A 206 44.53 3.11 -19.34
C VAL A 206 45.83 3.63 -20.00
N PRO A 207 45.86 4.76 -20.74
CA PRO A 207 47.11 5.28 -21.31
C PRO A 207 48.09 5.79 -20.26
N LEU A 208 47.60 6.45 -19.21
CA LEU A 208 48.46 7.07 -18.19
C LEU A 208 49.21 6.03 -17.36
N PHE A 209 48.59 4.88 -17.07
CA PHE A 209 49.15 3.85 -16.18
C PHE A 209 49.46 2.52 -16.89
N GLY A 210 48.95 2.31 -18.10
CA GLY A 210 49.13 1.05 -18.84
C GLY A 210 50.51 0.86 -19.45
N MET A 211 51.33 1.92 -19.53
CA MET A 211 52.72 1.83 -19.99
C MET A 211 53.74 1.59 -18.86
N ALA A 212 53.30 1.55 -17.60
CA ALA A 212 54.17 1.30 -16.45
C ALA A 212 54.59 -0.18 -16.28
N GLY A 213 53.99 -1.09 -17.07
CA GLY A 213 54.21 -2.54 -16.98
C GLY A 213 55.05 -3.15 -18.11
N ILE A 214 55.68 -2.35 -18.97
CA ILE A 214 56.59 -2.85 -20.01
C ILE A 214 58.02 -2.71 -19.48
N GLU A 215 58.62 -3.82 -19.02
CA GLU A 215 60.03 -3.87 -18.65
C GLU A 215 60.92 -3.57 -19.87
N GLY A 216 61.80 -2.56 -19.76
CA GLY A 216 62.76 -2.22 -20.81
C GLY A 216 63.63 -0.96 -20.63
N GLY A 217 64.28 -0.76 -19.47
CA GLY A 217 65.52 0.04 -19.29
C GLY A 217 65.44 1.58 -19.07
N PRO A 218 66.29 2.19 -18.21
CA PRO A 218 66.20 3.62 -17.86
C PRO A 218 66.99 4.55 -18.80
N VAL A 219 66.42 5.69 -19.18
CA VAL A 219 67.17 6.81 -19.80
C VAL A 219 67.21 7.98 -18.81
N ARG A 220 68.41 8.42 -18.45
CA ARG A 220 68.66 9.57 -17.56
C ARG A 220 68.72 10.87 -18.36
N LEU A 221 68.03 11.91 -17.89
CA LEU A 221 68.26 13.28 -18.33
C LEU A 221 68.48 14.18 -17.10
N LYS A 222 69.57 14.94 -17.13
CA LYS A 222 70.04 15.79 -16.03
C LYS A 222 69.68 17.23 -16.37
N ILE A 223 68.91 17.91 -15.51
CA ILE A 223 68.65 19.35 -15.64
C ILE A 223 69.15 20.03 -14.37
N THR A 224 70.15 20.87 -14.52
CA THR A 224 70.70 21.74 -13.47
C THR A 224 69.77 22.92 -13.23
N GLY A 225 69.24 23.03 -12.01
CA GLY A 225 68.50 24.19 -11.51
C GLY A 225 69.33 24.99 -10.50
N PHE A 226 69.09 26.31 -10.46
CA PHE A 226 69.91 27.38 -9.87
C PHE A 226 70.01 27.38 -8.32
N ILE A 227 69.58 26.33 -7.62
CA ILE A 227 69.76 26.17 -6.16
C ILE A 227 70.09 24.69 -5.86
N GLY A 228 71.37 24.34 -5.95
CA GLY A 228 72.08 23.29 -5.19
C GLY A 228 71.64 21.81 -5.20
N ASN A 229 70.35 21.46 -5.34
CA ASN A 229 69.86 20.10 -5.13
C ASN A 229 69.36 19.44 -6.42
N SER A 230 70.06 18.37 -6.83
CA SER A 230 69.65 17.52 -7.96
C SER A 230 68.59 16.51 -7.52
N PHE A 231 67.35 16.68 -7.97
CA PHE A 231 66.31 15.65 -7.85
C PHE A 231 66.24 14.82 -9.13
N SER A 232 66.44 13.50 -9.03
CA SER A 232 66.24 12.58 -10.15
C SER A 232 64.78 12.09 -10.17
N PHE A 233 63.98 12.60 -11.11
CA PHE A 233 62.63 12.10 -11.39
C PHE A 233 62.71 11.15 -12.59
N VAL A 234 62.37 9.87 -12.40
CA VAL A 234 62.28 8.89 -13.50
C VAL A 234 60.94 9.11 -14.20
N ARG A 235 60.95 9.56 -15.45
CA ARG A 235 59.75 9.69 -16.30
C ARG A 235 60.05 9.05 -17.67
N HIS A 236 59.35 7.97 -17.99
CA HIS A 236 59.38 7.38 -19.34
C HIS A 236 58.36 8.07 -20.24
N ILE A 237 58.83 8.56 -21.39
CA ILE A 237 58.04 9.13 -22.50
C ILE A 237 57.90 8.00 -23.56
N PRO A 238 56.73 7.82 -24.20
CA PRO A 238 56.45 6.67 -25.06
C PRO A 238 57.27 6.64 -26.36
N PRO A 239 57.42 5.47 -27.01
CA PRO A 239 57.90 5.39 -28.39
C PRO A 239 56.91 6.07 -29.35
N ARG A 240 57.47 6.79 -30.32
CA ARG A 240 56.80 7.69 -31.30
C ARG A 240 55.82 7.04 -32.29
N SER A 241 55.37 5.81 -32.06
CA SER A 241 54.37 5.15 -32.92
C SER A 241 53.20 4.62 -32.09
N PHE A 242 52.31 5.54 -31.72
CA PHE A 242 50.89 5.20 -31.62
C PHE A 242 50.47 4.74 -33.01
N THR A 243 50.59 3.43 -33.26
CA THR A 243 50.21 2.85 -34.54
C THR A 243 48.70 3.05 -34.74
N ILE A 244 48.27 3.24 -35.98
CA ILE A 244 46.84 3.29 -36.36
C ILE A 244 46.09 2.07 -35.77
N SER A 245 46.76 0.93 -35.60
CA SER A 245 46.27 -0.27 -34.92
C SER A 245 45.86 -0.05 -33.46
N ALA A 246 46.64 0.68 -32.66
CA ALA A 246 46.32 0.98 -31.26
C ALA A 246 45.12 1.93 -31.13
N ILE A 247 45.00 2.90 -32.04
CA ILE A 247 43.85 3.81 -32.12
C ILE A 247 42.59 3.04 -32.54
N ILE A 248 42.69 2.18 -33.56
CA ILE A 248 41.57 1.32 -33.98
C ILE A 248 41.14 0.35 -32.87
N MET A 249 42.09 -0.27 -32.17
CA MET A 249 41.81 -1.12 -31.00
C MET A 249 41.07 -0.34 -29.92
N TYR A 250 41.53 0.89 -29.64
CA TYR A 250 40.95 1.78 -28.66
C TYR A 250 39.49 2.15 -28.98
N TYR A 251 39.21 2.61 -30.21
CA TYR A 251 37.84 2.90 -30.66
C TYR A 251 36.95 1.64 -30.67
N LYS A 252 37.50 0.48 -31.00
CA LYS A 252 36.77 -0.81 -31.01
C LYS A 252 36.43 -1.33 -29.62
N LEU A 253 37.17 -0.94 -28.57
CA LEU A 253 36.88 -1.31 -27.17
C LEU A 253 35.99 -0.29 -26.46
N LEU A 254 36.19 1.00 -26.76
CA LEU A 254 35.48 2.11 -26.12
C LEU A 254 33.96 1.98 -26.25
N PHE A 255 33.48 1.70 -27.46
CA PHE A 255 32.05 1.62 -27.72
C PHE A 255 31.37 0.43 -27.01
N PRO A 256 31.80 -0.84 -27.18
CA PRO A 256 31.16 -1.96 -26.52
C PRO A 256 31.26 -1.89 -24.99
N MET A 257 32.38 -1.41 -24.43
CA MET A 257 32.53 -1.29 -22.99
C MET A 257 31.59 -0.24 -22.38
N SER A 258 31.49 0.94 -23.03
CA SER A 258 30.58 2.01 -22.60
C SER A 258 29.11 1.59 -22.69
N VAL A 259 28.73 0.87 -23.75
CA VAL A 259 27.38 0.32 -23.91
C VAL A 259 27.08 -0.73 -22.84
N MET A 260 28.00 -1.65 -22.59
CA MET A 260 27.81 -2.67 -21.54
C MET A 260 27.63 -2.04 -20.17
N ASN A 261 28.45 -1.05 -19.79
CA ASN A 261 28.34 -0.37 -18.51
C ASN A 261 27.03 0.42 -18.39
N ALA A 262 26.60 1.11 -19.44
CA ALA A 262 25.33 1.81 -19.49
C ALA A 262 24.14 0.84 -19.32
N VAL A 263 24.13 -0.28 -20.06
CA VAL A 263 23.06 -1.28 -19.96
C VAL A 263 23.04 -1.95 -18.58
N SER A 264 24.20 -2.30 -18.02
CA SER A 264 24.29 -2.82 -16.65
C SER A 264 23.72 -1.83 -15.63
N MET A 265 24.01 -0.53 -15.77
CA MET A 265 23.47 0.50 -14.87
C MET A 265 21.95 0.61 -14.98
N ILE A 266 21.39 0.59 -16.20
CA ILE A 266 19.94 0.58 -16.41
C ILE A 266 19.30 -0.61 -15.68
N VAL A 267 19.87 -1.80 -15.85
CA VAL A 267 19.37 -3.04 -15.25
C VAL A 267 19.46 -2.98 -13.72
N PHE A 268 20.62 -2.61 -13.16
CA PHE A 268 20.82 -2.57 -11.72
C PHE A 268 19.87 -1.58 -11.04
N LEU A 269 19.69 -0.39 -11.63
CA LEU A 269 18.79 0.64 -11.08
C LEU A 269 17.32 0.28 -11.25
N THR A 270 16.94 -0.39 -12.34
CA THR A 270 15.56 -0.87 -12.54
C THR A 270 15.21 -1.93 -11.50
N LEU A 271 16.08 -2.91 -11.29
CA LEU A 271 15.89 -3.95 -10.29
C LEU A 271 15.89 -3.41 -8.86
N LEU A 272 16.76 -2.43 -8.56
CA LEU A 272 16.78 -1.75 -7.27
C LEU A 272 15.47 -0.98 -7.03
N LYS A 273 15.00 -0.24 -8.04
CA LYS A 273 13.72 0.47 -7.99
C LYS A 273 12.56 -0.49 -7.73
N ASP A 274 12.48 -1.59 -8.47
CA ASP A 274 11.42 -2.58 -8.31
C ASP A 274 11.41 -3.16 -6.89
N MET A 275 12.58 -3.49 -6.34
CA MET A 275 12.70 -3.96 -4.97
C MET A 275 12.20 -2.92 -3.95
N VAL A 276 12.61 -1.66 -4.07
CA VAL A 276 12.21 -0.58 -3.16
C VAL A 276 10.70 -0.33 -3.23
N VAL A 277 10.15 -0.22 -4.44
CA VAL A 277 8.72 0.00 -4.68
C VAL A 277 7.89 -1.17 -4.15
N ASN A 278 8.30 -2.41 -4.42
CA ASN A 278 7.55 -3.59 -3.98
C ASN A 278 7.60 -3.78 -2.46
N ASN A 279 8.71 -3.44 -1.80
CA ASN A 279 8.77 -3.43 -0.35
C ASN A 279 7.84 -2.36 0.27
N ALA A 280 7.77 -1.16 -0.34
CA ALA A 280 6.84 -0.12 0.08
C ALA A 280 5.38 -0.56 -0.09
N ARG A 281 5.04 -1.16 -1.24
CA ARG A 281 3.72 -1.74 -1.51
C ARG A 281 3.35 -2.82 -0.50
N PHE A 282 4.25 -3.77 -0.23
CA PHE A 282 4.00 -4.83 0.75
C PHE A 282 3.73 -4.29 2.15
N LYS A 283 4.48 -3.25 2.59
CA LYS A 283 4.23 -2.59 3.88
C LYS A 283 2.86 -1.91 3.92
N LEU A 284 2.49 -1.22 2.84
CA LEU A 284 1.19 -0.55 2.73
C LEU A 284 0.04 -1.56 2.74
N GLU A 285 0.15 -2.64 1.97
CA GLU A 285 -0.83 -3.73 1.94
C GLU A 285 -0.98 -4.40 3.32
N ALA A 286 0.14 -4.67 4.00
CA ALA A 286 0.12 -5.23 5.35
C ALA A 286 -0.54 -4.28 6.37
N ALA A 287 -0.27 -2.97 6.30
CA ALA A 287 -0.90 -1.97 7.15
C ALA A 287 -2.41 -1.86 6.88
N ASN A 288 -2.81 -1.80 5.61
CA ASN A 288 -4.22 -1.78 5.21
C ASN A 288 -4.95 -3.05 5.64
N ALA A 289 -4.31 -4.22 5.49
CA ALA A 289 -4.88 -5.49 5.95
C ALA A 289 -5.07 -5.52 7.48
N LEU A 290 -4.15 -4.92 8.24
CA LEU A 290 -4.29 -4.79 9.70
C LEU A 290 -5.46 -3.86 10.06
N ILE A 291 -5.56 -2.69 9.43
CA ILE A 291 -6.66 -1.73 9.65
C ILE A 291 -8.01 -2.39 9.32
N ASN A 292 -8.12 -3.06 8.16
CA ASN A 292 -9.34 -3.76 7.78
C ASN A 292 -9.71 -4.87 8.76
N ARG A 293 -8.73 -5.61 9.30
CA ARG A 293 -8.99 -6.61 10.35
C ARG A 293 -9.53 -5.97 11.64
N GLN A 294 -8.98 -4.82 12.04
CA GLN A 294 -9.44 -4.08 13.22
C GLN A 294 -10.84 -3.52 13.01
N LEU A 295 -11.13 -2.93 11.85
CA LEU A 295 -12.48 -2.47 11.49
C LEU A 295 -13.49 -3.62 11.46
N ASN A 296 -13.14 -4.78 10.89
CA ASN A 296 -14.00 -5.96 10.92
C ASN A 296 -14.22 -6.54 12.33
N MET A 297 -13.30 -6.31 13.26
CA MET A 297 -13.49 -6.68 14.66
C MET A 297 -14.43 -5.70 15.35
N ALA A 298 -14.25 -4.40 15.14
CA ALA A 298 -15.14 -3.37 15.65
C ALA A 298 -16.57 -3.52 15.11
N ARG A 299 -16.72 -3.83 13.81
CA ARG A 299 -17.99 -4.22 13.19
C ARG A 299 -18.71 -5.31 13.97
N ARG A 300 -18.01 -6.41 14.26
CA ARG A 300 -18.59 -7.55 15.00
C ARG A 300 -18.98 -7.20 16.43
N VAL A 301 -18.25 -6.27 17.07
CA VAL A 301 -18.64 -5.75 18.39
C VAL A 301 -19.94 -4.94 18.27
N GLN A 302 -20.03 -4.03 17.30
CA GLN A 302 -21.24 -3.21 17.08
C GLN A 302 -22.45 -4.08 16.68
N GLU A 303 -22.30 -4.99 15.72
CA GLU A 303 -23.34 -5.95 15.32
C GLU A 303 -23.78 -6.85 16.49
N GLY A 304 -22.89 -7.15 17.43
CA GLY A 304 -23.24 -7.87 18.65
C GLY A 304 -24.03 -7.04 19.67
N LEU A 305 -24.01 -5.71 19.55
CA LEU A 305 -24.78 -4.79 20.39
C LEU A 305 -26.13 -4.44 19.78
N ILE A 306 -26.29 -4.51 18.46
CA ILE A 306 -27.59 -4.31 17.80
C ILE A 306 -28.43 -5.58 17.99
N PRO A 307 -29.63 -5.48 18.60
CA PRO A 307 -30.45 -6.64 18.88
C PRO A 307 -30.95 -7.28 17.58
N ARG A 308 -31.02 -8.61 17.56
CA ARG A 308 -31.73 -9.36 16.52
C ARG A 308 -33.13 -9.70 17.02
N GLU A 309 -33.99 -10.16 16.12
CA GLU A 309 -35.39 -10.51 16.44
C GLU A 309 -35.53 -11.43 17.68
N LYS A 310 -34.61 -12.38 17.85
CA LYS A 310 -34.58 -13.33 18.98
C LYS A 310 -34.18 -12.70 20.33
N ASP A 311 -33.50 -11.56 20.29
CA ASP A 311 -32.96 -10.88 21.46
C ASP A 311 -34.02 -9.95 22.10
N PHE A 312 -35.13 -9.68 21.39
CA PHE A 312 -36.25 -8.92 21.91
C PHE A 312 -37.09 -9.70 22.94
N PRO A 313 -37.79 -8.99 23.84
CA PRO A 313 -38.65 -9.61 24.85
C PRO A 313 -39.70 -10.55 24.22
N GLN A 314 -39.72 -11.80 24.67
CA GLN A 314 -40.69 -12.80 24.22
C GLN A 314 -41.97 -12.71 25.07
N ILE A 315 -42.86 -11.78 24.70
CA ILE A 315 -44.13 -11.53 25.40
C ILE A 315 -45.30 -11.71 24.45
N GLN A 316 -46.44 -12.18 24.96
CA GLN A 316 -47.59 -12.52 24.11
C GLN A 316 -48.25 -11.28 23.51
N GLU A 317 -48.08 -10.15 24.19
CA GLU A 317 -48.72 -8.89 23.88
C GLU A 317 -48.00 -8.09 22.79
N LEU A 318 -46.75 -8.43 22.47
CA LEU A 318 -45.95 -7.73 21.45
C LEU A 318 -45.29 -8.72 20.50
N ALA A 319 -45.34 -8.40 19.21
CA ALA A 319 -44.45 -8.98 18.22
C ALA A 319 -43.49 -7.93 17.67
N PHE A 320 -42.31 -8.39 17.28
CA PHE A 320 -41.21 -7.57 16.80
C PHE A 320 -40.75 -8.05 15.43
N GLY A 321 -40.24 -7.13 14.62
CA GLY A 321 -39.51 -7.41 13.40
C GLY A 321 -38.50 -6.30 13.21
N CYS A 322 -37.28 -6.62 12.80
CA CYS A 322 -36.24 -5.62 12.62
C CYS A 322 -35.28 -6.00 11.51
N ASP A 323 -34.64 -5.00 10.91
CA ASP A 323 -33.50 -5.19 10.03
C ASP A 323 -32.52 -4.04 10.16
N TYR A 324 -31.24 -4.37 9.99
CA TYR A 324 -30.13 -3.43 10.06
C TYR A 324 -29.16 -3.70 8.92
N ALA A 325 -28.93 -2.71 8.09
CA ALA A 325 -27.97 -2.76 7.00
C ALA A 325 -27.06 -1.53 7.04
N ALA A 326 -25.85 -1.70 7.58
CA ALA A 326 -24.80 -0.68 7.53
C ALA A 326 -24.28 -0.48 6.10
N LEU A 327 -24.04 0.78 5.72
CA LEU A 327 -23.40 1.20 4.48
C LEU A 327 -21.94 0.73 4.40
N ASP A 328 -21.21 0.93 5.49
CA ASP A 328 -19.77 0.70 5.61
C ASP A 328 -19.46 -0.51 6.52
N ASN A 329 -18.20 -0.64 6.95
CA ASN A 329 -17.83 -1.64 7.95
C ASN A 329 -18.50 -1.40 9.31
N ILE A 330 -18.84 -0.16 9.66
CA ILE A 330 -19.40 0.21 10.96
C ILE A 330 -20.36 1.39 10.73
N GLY A 331 -21.57 1.35 11.28
CA GLY A 331 -22.63 2.33 11.01
C GLY A 331 -22.88 3.34 12.14
N GLY A 332 -23.60 4.41 11.83
CA GLY A 332 -24.10 5.42 12.78
C GLY A 332 -25.46 5.06 13.39
N ASP A 333 -26.22 4.23 12.69
CA ASP A 333 -27.56 3.79 13.09
C ASP A 333 -27.59 2.81 14.27
N ILE A 334 -28.61 2.92 15.12
CA ILE A 334 -28.97 1.92 16.14
C ILE A 334 -30.45 1.90 16.44
N PHE A 335 -30.94 0.72 16.81
CA PHE A 335 -32.24 0.57 17.46
C PHE A 335 -32.14 -0.39 18.64
N ASP A 336 -33.10 -0.29 19.55
CA ASP A 336 -33.26 -1.24 20.64
C ASP A 336 -34.70 -1.30 21.16
N VAL A 337 -35.05 -2.44 21.74
CA VAL A 337 -36.24 -2.60 22.57
C VAL A 337 -35.82 -3.25 23.88
N PHE A 338 -35.97 -2.52 24.98
CA PHE A 338 -35.54 -3.01 26.28
C PHE A 338 -36.61 -2.80 27.35
N MET A 339 -36.66 -3.74 28.29
CA MET A 339 -37.59 -3.73 29.41
C MET A 339 -37.13 -2.73 30.47
N LEU A 340 -38.00 -1.81 30.86
CA LEU A 340 -37.77 -0.88 31.98
C LEU A 340 -38.15 -1.55 33.31
N ASP A 341 -39.29 -2.24 33.33
CA ASP A 341 -39.80 -3.05 34.43
C ASP A 341 -40.81 -4.09 33.89
N LYS A 342 -41.61 -4.71 34.76
CA LYS A 342 -42.51 -5.81 34.40
C LYS A 342 -43.53 -5.47 33.29
N ASN A 343 -44.01 -4.22 33.22
CA ASN A 343 -45.09 -3.83 32.31
C ASN A 343 -44.67 -2.76 31.30
N ARG A 344 -43.47 -2.18 31.44
CA ARG A 344 -43.02 -1.05 30.61
C ARG A 344 -41.81 -1.41 29.75
N TYR A 345 -41.91 -1.06 28.47
CA TYR A 345 -40.91 -1.32 27.44
C TYR A 345 -40.50 -0.03 26.76
N SER A 346 -39.20 0.16 26.57
CA SER A 346 -38.65 1.27 25.80
C SER A 346 -38.36 0.86 24.37
N LEU A 347 -38.64 1.76 23.45
CA LEU A 347 -38.33 1.67 22.04
C LEU A 347 -37.35 2.80 21.72
N LEU A 348 -36.25 2.47 21.06
CA LEU A 348 -35.24 3.41 20.62
C LEU A 348 -34.91 3.15 19.16
N ILE A 349 -34.83 4.21 18.37
CA ILE A 349 -34.05 4.25 17.13
C ILE A 349 -33.29 5.57 17.10
N ALA A 350 -32.07 5.55 16.58
CA ALA A 350 -31.23 6.73 16.48
C ALA A 350 -30.26 6.60 15.32
N ASP A 351 -29.88 7.76 14.76
CA ASP A 351 -28.87 7.89 13.72
C ASP A 351 -27.88 9.00 14.10
N VAL A 352 -26.59 8.67 14.07
CA VAL A 352 -25.49 9.56 14.43
C VAL A 352 -24.92 10.21 13.19
N SER A 353 -24.79 11.54 13.21
CA SER A 353 -24.19 12.30 12.12
C SER A 353 -22.78 11.81 11.76
N GLY A 354 -22.49 11.68 10.48
CA GLY A 354 -21.18 11.25 9.97
C GLY A 354 -21.05 9.73 9.87
N HIS A 355 -19.86 9.23 9.57
CA HIS A 355 -19.64 7.81 9.29
C HIS A 355 -18.33 7.28 9.86
N GLY A 356 -18.20 5.96 9.92
CA GLY A 356 -16.99 5.26 10.33
C GLY A 356 -16.86 5.08 11.85
N VAL A 357 -15.61 5.05 12.34
CA VAL A 357 -15.32 4.69 13.74
C VAL A 357 -15.90 5.69 14.76
N PRO A 358 -15.80 7.02 14.57
CA PRO A 358 -16.32 7.97 15.56
C PRO A 358 -17.84 7.89 15.74
N SER A 359 -18.62 7.85 14.64
CA SER A 359 -20.08 7.78 14.73
C SER A 359 -20.51 6.51 15.46
N ALA A 360 -19.90 5.36 15.12
CA ALA A 360 -20.17 4.09 15.78
C ALA A 360 -19.90 4.07 17.30
N LEU A 361 -18.85 4.76 17.76
CA LEU A 361 -18.59 4.88 19.20
C LEU A 361 -19.68 5.71 19.88
N ILE A 362 -20.12 6.79 19.24
CA ILE A 362 -21.22 7.64 19.72
C ILE A 362 -22.52 6.86 19.74
N THR A 363 -22.80 6.06 18.72
CA THR A 363 -23.96 5.15 18.65
C THR A 363 -24.03 4.25 19.89
N ILE A 364 -22.91 3.64 20.27
CA ILE A 364 -22.82 2.78 21.47
C ILE A 364 -23.03 3.60 22.76
N MET A 365 -22.41 4.78 22.87
CA MET A 365 -22.60 5.68 24.02
C MET A 365 -24.07 6.09 24.17
N SER A 366 -24.71 6.50 23.08
CA SER A 366 -26.12 6.88 23.04
C SER A 366 -27.00 5.75 23.54
N LYS A 367 -26.81 4.52 23.05
CA LYS A 367 -27.53 3.35 23.55
C LYS A 367 -27.37 3.14 25.05
N ILE A 368 -26.15 3.27 25.58
CA ILE A 368 -25.89 3.14 27.02
C ILE A 368 -26.62 4.24 27.81
N PHE A 369 -26.58 5.48 27.34
CA PHE A 369 -27.26 6.59 28.03
C PHE A 369 -28.78 6.47 27.98
N PHE A 370 -29.38 6.11 26.84
CA PHE A 370 -30.82 5.85 26.76
C PHE A 370 -31.24 4.73 27.70
N HIS A 371 -30.48 3.65 27.76
CA HIS A 371 -30.77 2.53 28.65
C HIS A 371 -30.62 2.90 30.13
N THR A 372 -29.65 3.75 30.47
CA THR A 372 -29.41 4.21 31.84
C THR A 372 -30.50 5.18 32.29
N HIS A 373 -30.77 6.22 31.50
CA HIS A 373 -31.76 7.25 31.82
C HIS A 373 -33.19 6.74 31.73
N GLY A 374 -33.47 5.83 30.78
CA GLY A 374 -34.78 5.21 30.61
C GLY A 374 -35.28 4.43 31.82
N ARG A 375 -34.39 3.85 32.63
CA ARG A 375 -34.75 3.18 33.89
C ARG A 375 -35.04 4.14 35.04
N SER A 376 -34.67 5.40 34.89
CA SER A 376 -34.74 6.41 35.95
C SER A 376 -35.86 7.44 35.77
N SER A 377 -36.55 7.42 34.63
CA SER A 377 -37.57 8.41 34.27
C SER A 377 -38.66 7.78 33.43
N ASP A 378 -39.90 8.18 33.70
CA ASP A 378 -41.10 7.77 32.96
C ASP A 378 -41.47 8.75 31.83
N SER A 379 -40.69 9.83 31.69
CA SER A 379 -40.85 10.88 30.69
C SER A 379 -39.81 10.70 29.59
N PRO A 380 -40.21 10.33 28.35
CA PRO A 380 -39.31 10.31 27.19
C PRO A 380 -38.58 11.63 26.96
N ALA A 381 -39.25 12.77 27.15
CA ALA A 381 -38.62 14.08 27.00
C ALA A 381 -37.47 14.31 27.99
N GLU A 382 -37.66 13.93 29.26
CA GLU A 382 -36.61 14.02 30.28
C GLU A 382 -35.44 13.07 30.01
N VAL A 383 -35.72 11.86 29.50
CA VAL A 383 -34.67 10.92 29.06
C VAL A 383 -33.82 11.55 27.96
N CYS A 384 -34.45 12.09 26.91
CA CYS A 384 -33.74 12.75 25.81
C CYS A 384 -32.92 13.95 26.27
N ARG A 385 -33.43 14.75 27.22
CA ARG A 385 -32.70 15.89 27.81
C ARG A 385 -31.43 15.46 28.53
N ARG A 386 -31.49 14.38 29.31
CA ARG A 386 -30.32 13.83 30.01
C ARG A 386 -29.30 13.23 29.05
N VAL A 387 -29.76 12.47 28.05
CA VAL A 387 -28.89 11.94 26.99
C VAL A 387 -28.21 13.08 26.23
N ASN A 388 -28.94 14.13 25.85
CA ASN A 388 -28.37 15.33 25.22
C ASN A 388 -27.27 15.95 26.07
N THR A 389 -27.53 16.13 27.37
CA THR A 389 -26.56 16.70 28.30
C THR A 389 -25.26 15.88 28.35
N ASP A 390 -25.37 14.55 28.43
CA ASP A 390 -24.20 13.67 28.53
C ASP A 390 -23.44 13.57 27.21
N ILE A 391 -24.14 13.45 26.08
CA ILE A 391 -23.51 13.42 24.76
C ILE A 391 -22.84 14.76 24.44
N PHE A 392 -23.52 15.90 24.66
CA PHE A 392 -22.97 17.23 24.41
C PHE A 392 -21.67 17.45 25.20
N ARG A 393 -21.64 17.05 26.48
CA ARG A 393 -20.43 17.15 27.32
C ARG A 393 -19.25 16.35 26.79
N LEU A 394 -19.50 15.22 26.12
CA LEU A 394 -18.44 14.32 25.65
C LEU A 394 -17.97 14.64 24.24
N VAL A 395 -18.88 15.02 23.34
CA VAL A 395 -18.58 15.13 21.90
C VAL A 395 -19.10 16.42 21.24
N GLY A 396 -19.73 17.33 21.98
CA GLY A 396 -20.31 18.57 21.42
C GLY A 396 -19.27 19.44 20.68
N ASP A 397 -18.06 19.56 21.23
CA ASP A 397 -16.96 20.33 20.61
C ASP A 397 -16.42 19.68 19.31
N LEU A 398 -16.71 18.41 19.09
CA LEU A 398 -16.30 17.67 17.89
C LEU A 398 -17.32 17.83 16.74
N GLY A 399 -18.46 18.48 16.99
CA GLY A 399 -19.51 18.72 15.99
C GLY A 399 -20.36 17.49 15.66
N TYR A 400 -20.27 16.41 16.45
CA TYR A 400 -21.14 15.25 16.30
C TYR A 400 -22.47 15.46 17.02
N TYR A 401 -23.55 15.02 16.39
CA TYR A 401 -24.88 14.98 16.96
C TYR A 401 -25.60 13.72 16.50
N LEU A 402 -26.77 13.43 17.06
CA LEU A 402 -27.61 12.35 16.59
C LEU A 402 -29.08 12.75 16.57
N THR A 403 -29.82 12.17 15.63
CA THR A 403 -31.27 12.13 15.65
C THR A 403 -31.72 10.91 16.45
N ALA A 404 -32.83 11.00 17.17
CA ALA A 404 -33.39 9.85 17.87
C ALA A 404 -34.91 9.92 18.00
N PHE A 405 -35.56 8.77 17.93
CA PHE A 405 -36.93 8.59 18.38
C PHE A 405 -36.91 7.63 19.57
N TYR A 406 -37.42 8.11 20.71
CA TYR A 406 -37.47 7.34 21.95
C TYR A 406 -38.88 7.31 22.50
N GLY A 407 -39.35 6.13 22.92
CA GLY A 407 -40.67 6.00 23.51
C GLY A 407 -40.77 4.90 24.55
N ILE A 408 -41.76 5.01 25.41
CA ILE A 408 -42.06 4.10 26.51
C ILE A 408 -43.49 3.63 26.33
N LEU A 409 -43.65 2.32 26.16
CA LEU A 409 -44.93 1.62 26.11
C LEU A 409 -45.24 1.02 27.47
N ASP A 410 -46.35 1.41 28.05
CA ASP A 410 -46.96 0.73 29.19
C ASP A 410 -48.03 -0.25 28.69
N LEU A 411 -47.81 -1.55 28.89
CA LEU A 411 -48.72 -2.60 28.45
C LEU A 411 -50.05 -2.62 29.21
N GLU A 412 -50.05 -2.17 30.46
CA GLU A 412 -51.24 -2.18 31.31
C GLU A 412 -52.25 -1.14 30.83
N SER A 413 -51.80 0.11 30.69
CA SER A 413 -52.64 1.19 30.15
C SER A 413 -52.78 1.12 28.62
N GLY A 414 -51.78 0.58 27.91
CA GLY A 414 -51.64 0.63 26.45
C GLY A 414 -51.23 2.00 25.94
N ILE A 415 -50.76 2.88 26.82
CA ILE A 415 -50.32 4.22 26.47
C ILE A 415 -48.85 4.13 26.03
N PHE A 416 -48.57 4.62 24.83
CA PHE A 416 -47.24 4.83 24.30
C PHE A 416 -46.90 6.32 24.41
N LYS A 417 -45.96 6.66 25.28
CA LYS A 417 -45.38 8.01 25.36
C LYS A 417 -44.12 8.06 24.51
N TYR A 418 -43.88 9.15 23.81
CA TYR A 418 -42.71 9.27 22.94
C TYR A 418 -42.19 10.70 22.84
N SER A 419 -40.91 10.82 22.47
CA SER A 419 -40.23 12.06 22.12
C SER A 419 -39.37 11.83 20.87
N ASN A 420 -39.53 12.71 19.90
CA ASN A 420 -38.74 12.78 18.68
C ASN A 420 -37.71 13.91 18.78
N CYS A 421 -36.44 13.56 18.56
CA CYS A 421 -35.26 14.42 18.67
C CYS A 421 -34.69 14.71 17.28
N GLY A 422 -35.55 15.17 16.36
CA GLY A 422 -35.19 15.44 14.97
C GLY A 422 -35.02 14.22 14.07
N HIS A 423 -35.53 13.05 14.48
CA HIS A 423 -35.54 11.82 13.68
C HIS A 423 -36.76 11.76 12.75
N PRO A 424 -36.80 10.91 11.72
CA PRO A 424 -38.03 10.64 10.99
C PRO A 424 -39.20 10.23 11.93
N PRO A 425 -40.41 10.79 11.73
CA PRO A 425 -41.57 10.43 12.55
C PRO A 425 -41.89 8.93 12.45
N ALA A 426 -42.17 8.30 13.59
CA ALA A 426 -42.60 6.91 13.61
C ALA A 426 -44.00 6.77 12.98
N LEU A 427 -44.22 5.69 12.22
CA LEU A 427 -45.48 5.44 11.52
C LEU A 427 -46.34 4.48 12.34
N LEU A 428 -47.42 4.98 12.92
CA LEU A 428 -48.43 4.18 13.59
C LEU A 428 -49.51 3.78 12.58
N CYS A 429 -49.58 2.49 12.26
CA CYS A 429 -50.65 1.92 11.44
C CYS A 429 -51.81 1.46 12.32
N ARG A 430 -52.96 2.13 12.16
CA ARG A 430 -54.24 1.69 12.69
C ARG A 430 -54.78 0.57 11.82
N GLU A 431 -54.68 -0.68 12.29
CA GLU A 431 -55.04 -1.84 11.46
C GLU A 431 -56.51 -1.81 11.02
N ARG A 432 -57.40 -1.39 11.92
CA ARG A 432 -58.85 -1.30 11.66
C ARG A 432 -59.21 -0.24 10.62
N GLU A 433 -58.54 0.90 10.68
CA GLU A 433 -58.81 2.05 9.79
C GLU A 433 -57.99 2.01 8.51
N LYS A 434 -56.99 1.12 8.44
CA LYS A 434 -56.00 1.05 7.34
C LYS A 434 -55.37 2.42 7.07
N LYS A 435 -55.03 3.12 8.16
CA LYS A 435 -54.51 4.50 8.13
C LYS A 435 -53.19 4.59 8.88
N ILE A 436 -52.31 5.46 8.41
CA ILE A 436 -51.07 5.84 9.09
C ILE A 436 -51.27 7.16 9.85
N GLU A 437 -50.86 7.16 11.12
CA GLU A 437 -50.63 8.34 11.94
C GLU A 437 -49.11 8.52 12.11
N LYS A 438 -48.62 9.74 11.90
CA LYS A 438 -47.21 10.08 12.13
C LYS A 438 -47.05 10.55 13.57
N LEU A 439 -46.23 9.83 14.33
CA LEU A 439 -45.90 10.19 15.70
C LEU A 439 -44.67 11.10 15.67
N ASP A 440 -44.89 12.38 16.00
CA ASP A 440 -43.86 13.40 15.99
C ASP A 440 -44.02 14.36 17.18
N THR A 441 -42.92 14.99 17.59
CA THR A 441 -42.88 16.02 18.63
C THR A 441 -41.85 17.08 18.29
N ALA A 442 -41.98 18.27 18.87
CA ALA A 442 -40.89 19.23 18.83
C ALA A 442 -39.67 18.69 19.61
N GLY A 443 -38.48 18.83 19.04
CA GLY A 443 -37.22 18.43 19.66
C GLY A 443 -36.06 18.65 18.70
N PHE A 444 -34.91 19.08 19.24
CA PHE A 444 -33.70 19.30 18.45
C PHE A 444 -32.78 18.07 18.45
N PHE A 445 -31.74 18.04 17.61
CA PHE A 445 -30.78 16.95 17.61
C PHE A 445 -30.07 16.82 18.96
N ILE A 446 -29.85 15.58 19.40
CA ILE A 446 -29.12 15.27 20.63
C ILE A 446 -27.62 15.51 20.40
N GLY A 447 -26.96 16.16 21.35
CA GLY A 447 -25.52 16.44 21.33
C GLY A 447 -25.13 17.72 20.60
N SER A 448 -26.08 18.41 19.94
CA SER A 448 -25.78 19.62 19.16
C SER A 448 -25.75 20.90 20.00
N LEU A 449 -26.64 21.04 20.98
CA LEU A 449 -26.73 22.20 21.88
C LEU A 449 -26.90 21.74 23.32
N ALA A 450 -26.24 22.42 24.27
CA ALA A 450 -26.28 22.05 25.68
C ALA A 450 -27.71 22.08 26.26
N ASP A 451 -28.45 23.15 25.96
CA ASP A 451 -29.76 23.46 26.55
C ASP A 451 -30.93 23.16 25.58
N SER A 452 -30.83 22.06 24.84
CA SER A 452 -31.91 21.61 23.94
C SER A 452 -33.18 21.26 24.73
N GLU A 453 -34.33 21.74 24.25
CA GLU A 453 -35.64 21.35 24.76
C GLU A 453 -36.21 20.16 23.98
N TYR A 454 -36.85 19.25 24.71
CA TYR A 454 -37.51 18.07 24.19
C TYR A 454 -38.93 18.02 24.72
N TYR A 455 -39.86 17.69 23.83
CA TYR A 455 -41.28 17.57 24.14
C TYR A 455 -41.70 16.11 24.03
N GLU A 456 -42.74 15.74 24.75
CA GLU A 456 -43.33 14.41 24.67
C GLU A 456 -44.80 14.49 24.29
N ASN A 457 -45.27 13.44 23.63
CA ASN A 457 -46.68 13.22 23.35
C ASN A 457 -47.03 11.77 23.68
N SER A 458 -48.33 11.45 23.68
CA SER A 458 -48.81 10.12 23.99
C SER A 458 -49.93 9.69 23.08
N VAL A 459 -49.97 8.40 22.79
CA VAL A 459 -51.04 7.77 22.01
C VAL A 459 -51.41 6.44 22.64
N ARG A 460 -52.68 6.07 22.57
CA ARG A 460 -53.13 4.74 22.98
C ARG A 460 -53.00 3.77 21.81
N LEU A 461 -52.29 2.66 22.04
CA LEU A 461 -52.17 1.58 21.07
C LEU A 461 -53.32 0.58 21.29
N GLU A 462 -54.06 0.30 20.22
CA GLU A 462 -55.15 -0.66 20.24
C GLU A 462 -54.71 -2.03 19.71
N ASN A 463 -55.53 -3.05 19.96
CA ASN A 463 -55.24 -4.40 19.48
C ASN A 463 -55.13 -4.42 17.94
N GLY A 464 -54.02 -4.96 17.43
CA GLY A 464 -53.73 -5.03 16.00
C GLY A 464 -52.90 -3.85 15.46
N ASP A 465 -52.78 -2.75 16.21
CA ASP A 465 -52.00 -1.60 15.77
C ASP A 465 -50.51 -1.95 15.65
N SER A 466 -49.86 -1.37 14.65
CA SER A 466 -48.44 -1.59 14.36
C SER A 466 -47.68 -0.28 14.34
N LEU A 467 -46.52 -0.22 14.97
CA LEU A 467 -45.62 0.92 14.96
C LEU A 467 -44.37 0.58 14.15
N CYS A 468 -44.00 1.42 13.20
CA CYS A 468 -42.80 1.29 12.38
C CYS A 468 -41.87 2.49 12.61
N LEU A 469 -40.67 2.22 13.11
CA LEU A 469 -39.58 3.15 13.29
C LEU A 469 -38.53 2.86 12.20
N TYR A 470 -37.98 3.89 11.59
CA TYR A 470 -37.06 3.76 10.47
C TYR A 470 -36.09 4.95 10.41
N THR A 471 -34.89 4.71 9.89
CA THR A 471 -33.92 5.76 9.57
C THR A 471 -34.16 6.31 8.16
N ASP A 472 -33.66 7.50 7.89
CA ASP A 472 -33.84 8.20 6.61
C ASP A 472 -33.27 7.41 5.43
N GLY A 473 -32.21 6.62 5.63
CA GLY A 473 -31.66 5.72 4.60
C GLY A 473 -32.70 4.79 3.96
N VAL A 474 -33.81 4.48 4.64
CA VAL A 474 -34.95 3.74 4.07
C VAL A 474 -35.68 4.54 3.00
N ILE A 475 -36.09 5.77 3.33
CA ILE A 475 -36.88 6.63 2.42
C ILE A 475 -36.00 7.33 1.39
N GLU A 476 -34.72 7.53 1.70
CA GLU A 476 -33.74 8.16 0.83
C GLU A 476 -33.04 7.17 -0.12
N ALA A 477 -33.28 5.86 0.01
CA ALA A 477 -32.73 4.85 -0.87
C ALA A 477 -33.00 5.18 -2.35
N LYS A 478 -31.94 5.20 -3.17
CA LYS A 478 -32.02 5.66 -4.58
C LYS A 478 -32.00 4.49 -5.56
N ASN A 479 -32.81 4.60 -6.61
CA ASN A 479 -32.72 3.73 -7.79
C ASN A 479 -31.66 4.22 -8.79
N LYS A 480 -31.47 3.50 -9.90
CA LYS A 480 -30.52 3.88 -10.97
C LYS A 480 -30.77 5.26 -11.59
N LYS A 481 -32.02 5.75 -11.52
CA LYS A 481 -32.41 7.08 -11.99
C LYS A 481 -32.20 8.16 -10.92
N LYS A 482 -31.62 7.82 -9.77
CA LYS A 482 -31.41 8.68 -8.60
C LYS A 482 -32.70 9.18 -7.94
N LEU A 483 -33.83 8.52 -8.19
CA LEU A 483 -35.09 8.80 -7.50
C LEU A 483 -35.11 8.05 -6.16
N GLN A 484 -35.55 8.74 -5.11
CA GLN A 484 -35.66 8.21 -3.75
C GLN A 484 -36.87 7.27 -3.61
N TYR A 485 -36.83 6.38 -2.60
CA TYR A 485 -37.91 5.43 -2.31
C TYR A 485 -39.18 6.15 -1.83
N GLU A 486 -39.00 7.28 -1.14
CA GLU A 486 -40.01 8.18 -0.59
C GLU A 486 -40.89 7.58 0.50
N ILE A 487 -41.32 8.45 1.42
CA ILE A 487 -42.17 8.07 2.55
C ILE A 487 -43.54 7.53 2.11
N SER A 488 -44.11 8.08 1.03
CA SER A 488 -45.42 7.67 0.51
C SER A 488 -45.46 6.19 0.14
N ARG A 489 -44.35 5.65 -0.37
CA ARG A 489 -44.25 4.23 -0.74
C ARG A 489 -44.17 3.33 0.50
N LEU A 490 -43.39 3.75 1.49
CA LEU A 490 -43.28 3.06 2.78
C LEU A 490 -44.65 3.00 3.47
N GLU A 491 -45.37 4.11 3.55
CA GLU A 491 -46.72 4.18 4.12
C GLU A 491 -47.68 3.19 3.44
N GLN A 492 -47.72 3.20 2.10
CA GLN A 492 -48.59 2.29 1.33
C GLN A 492 -48.21 0.82 1.54
N LEU A 493 -46.91 0.50 1.61
CA LEU A 493 -46.44 -0.85 1.88
C LEU A 493 -46.91 -1.32 3.26
N ILE A 494 -46.79 -0.48 4.29
CA ILE A 494 -47.23 -0.81 5.65
C ILE A 494 -48.75 -1.00 5.69
N ILE A 495 -49.54 -0.10 5.07
CA ILE A 495 -51.01 -0.23 5.05
C ILE A 495 -51.44 -1.56 4.42
N ASN A 496 -50.89 -1.88 3.24
CA ASN A 496 -51.25 -3.08 2.47
C ASN A 496 -50.86 -4.38 3.19
N ASN A 497 -49.86 -4.34 4.06
CA ASN A 497 -49.32 -5.48 4.78
C ASN A 497 -49.56 -5.41 6.29
N SER A 498 -50.45 -4.52 6.75
CA SER A 498 -50.69 -4.23 8.18
C SER A 498 -51.17 -5.43 8.99
N SER A 499 -51.75 -6.45 8.34
CA SER A 499 -52.17 -7.70 8.99
C SER A 499 -51.03 -8.71 9.20
N LEU A 500 -49.88 -8.52 8.55
CA LEU A 500 -48.74 -9.43 8.68
C LEU A 500 -48.11 -9.35 10.07
N HIS A 501 -47.39 -10.42 10.42
CA HIS A 501 -46.45 -10.40 11.53
C HIS A 501 -45.32 -9.40 11.23
N PRO A 502 -44.83 -8.61 12.21
CA PRO A 502 -43.76 -7.63 12.00
C PRO A 502 -42.51 -8.15 11.27
N CYS A 503 -42.02 -9.36 11.60
CA CYS A 503 -40.93 -10.01 10.84
C CYS A 503 -41.23 -10.12 9.33
N GLU A 504 -42.46 -10.53 8.97
CA GLU A 504 -42.85 -10.68 7.57
C GLU A 504 -43.04 -9.32 6.90
N LEU A 505 -43.57 -8.32 7.62
CA LEU A 505 -43.65 -6.94 7.15
C LEU A 505 -42.27 -6.38 6.80
N VAL A 506 -41.28 -6.57 7.67
CA VAL A 506 -39.90 -6.13 7.44
C VAL A 506 -39.28 -6.86 6.24
N LYS A 507 -39.49 -8.18 6.10
CA LYS A 507 -39.04 -8.92 4.91
C LYS A 507 -39.67 -8.38 3.62
N CYS A 508 -40.96 -8.06 3.64
CA CYS A 508 -41.66 -7.43 2.51
C CYS A 508 -41.06 -6.07 2.17
N LEU A 509 -40.75 -5.24 3.17
CA LEU A 509 -40.10 -3.93 2.98
C LEU A 509 -38.73 -4.08 2.32
N ILE A 510 -37.86 -4.95 2.85
CA ILE A 510 -36.52 -5.17 2.30
C ILE A 510 -36.61 -5.68 0.85
N ALA A 511 -37.54 -6.59 0.56
CA ALA A 511 -37.74 -7.10 -0.79
C ALA A 511 -38.21 -6.00 -1.75
N ASP A 512 -39.13 -5.14 -1.33
CA ASP A 512 -39.61 -4.03 -2.14
C ASP A 512 -38.53 -2.96 -2.35
N MET A 513 -37.73 -2.65 -1.34
CA MET A 513 -36.57 -1.77 -1.45
C MET A 513 -35.54 -2.32 -2.44
N LYS A 514 -35.14 -3.60 -2.32
CA LYS A 514 -34.20 -4.24 -3.27
C LYS A 514 -34.71 -4.21 -4.70
N LYS A 515 -36.02 -4.42 -4.88
CA LYS A 515 -36.67 -4.32 -6.18
C LYS A 515 -36.66 -2.89 -6.73
N PHE A 516 -36.91 -1.90 -5.88
CA PHE A 516 -36.88 -0.48 -6.26
C PHE A 516 -35.48 0.01 -6.61
N THR A 517 -34.47 -0.33 -5.79
CA THR A 517 -33.10 0.14 -5.98
C THR A 517 -32.40 -0.57 -7.14
N GLU A 518 -32.93 -1.68 -7.65
CA GLU A 518 -32.31 -2.50 -8.70
C GLU A 518 -30.88 -2.95 -8.35
N ASN A 519 -30.62 -3.24 -7.07
CA ASN A 519 -29.30 -3.53 -6.51
C ASN A 519 -28.27 -2.40 -6.68
N THR A 520 -28.73 -1.14 -6.79
CA THR A 520 -27.83 0.03 -6.67
C THR A 520 -27.20 0.03 -5.27
N PRO A 521 -25.90 0.36 -5.13
CA PRO A 521 -25.26 0.47 -3.82
C PRO A 521 -26.04 1.42 -2.90
N ALA A 522 -26.15 1.05 -1.63
CA ALA A 522 -26.73 1.91 -0.61
C ALA A 522 -25.97 3.24 -0.53
N ALA A 523 -26.67 4.31 -0.16
CA ALA A 523 -26.08 5.63 0.05
C ALA A 523 -25.92 5.98 1.53
N ASP A 524 -26.64 5.26 2.40
CA ASP A 524 -26.64 5.44 3.85
C ASP A 524 -26.96 4.13 4.58
N ASP A 525 -26.80 4.12 5.90
CA ASP A 525 -27.27 3.05 6.77
C ASP A 525 -28.80 2.92 6.70
N CYS A 526 -29.32 1.71 6.77
CA CYS A 526 -30.76 1.45 6.74
C CYS A 526 -31.17 0.62 7.94
N SER A 527 -32.03 1.19 8.77
CA SER A 527 -32.55 0.53 9.97
C SER A 527 -34.06 0.62 10.02
N VAL A 528 -34.69 -0.50 10.39
CA VAL A 528 -36.15 -0.58 10.57
C VAL A 528 -36.45 -1.41 11.81
N LEU A 529 -37.37 -0.91 12.64
CA LEU A 529 -37.95 -1.61 13.78
C LEU A 529 -39.48 -1.52 13.70
N CYS A 530 -40.11 -2.68 13.53
CA CYS A 530 -41.57 -2.83 13.50
C CYS A 530 -42.05 -3.57 14.75
N ILE A 531 -43.11 -3.06 15.36
CA ILE A 531 -43.75 -3.63 16.54
C ILE A 531 -45.24 -3.73 16.30
N LYS A 532 -45.87 -4.83 16.71
CA LYS A 532 -47.33 -5.01 16.66
C LYS A 532 -47.87 -5.41 18.01
N VAL A 533 -48.97 -4.78 18.41
CA VAL A 533 -49.62 -4.99 19.71
C VAL A 533 -50.74 -6.00 19.59
N PHE A 534 -50.72 -7.03 20.43
CA PHE A 534 -51.77 -8.04 20.57
C PHE A 534 -52.35 -7.99 21.99
N ARG A 535 -53.47 -7.30 22.18
CA ARG A 535 -54.15 -7.34 23.49
C ARG A 535 -54.96 -8.63 23.61
N ARG A 536 -54.85 -9.31 24.77
CA ARG A 536 -55.84 -10.31 25.16
C ARG A 536 -57.20 -9.63 25.25
N ASN A 537 -58.18 -10.14 24.50
CA ASN A 537 -59.57 -9.85 24.79
C ASN A 537 -59.85 -10.39 26.20
N SER A 538 -60.09 -9.49 27.15
CA SER A 538 -60.58 -9.79 28.49
C SER A 538 -61.94 -10.47 28.43
#